data_AF-A0A0M0F5T6-F1
#
_entry.id   AF-A0A0M0F5T6-F1
#
_cell.length_a   1.000
_cell.length_b   1.000
_cell.length_c   1.000
_cell.angle_alpha   90.00
_cell.angle_beta   90.00
_cell.angle_gamma   90.00
#
_symmetry.space_group_name_H-M   'P 1'
#
loop_
_entity.id
_entity.type
_entity.pdbx_description
1 polymer ?
#
loop_
_entity_poly.entity_id
_entity_poly.type
_entity_poly.pdbx_seq_one_letter_code
_entity_poly.pdbx_strand_id
1 'polypeptide(L)'
;MHRPPRRLPGILGSRAARRFGNRLPATIGACALLLSVAACAAGPGPVEPTRTTAYERPAWMDEQLAEDARLVARQSRCLTDRGVEFQTDELGGFYAVDPALATALDDALDECTRSILGAAYRAPLTTSQLHGLYERQLDTRECLLAQGYSIPEPVSESDFVESQGMAWSAYEAFVEALGTLPVERAEAEQVRINAACPQPGLVGL
;
A
#
# COMPACT_ATOMS: atom_id res chain seq x y z
N MET A 1 11.92 -21.09 31.93
CA MET A 1 12.52 -19.92 31.25
C MET A 1 11.86 -19.77 29.89
N HIS A 2 10.78 -18.99 29.82
CA HIS A 2 10.03 -18.74 28.58
C HIS A 2 10.59 -17.49 27.89
N ARG A 3 10.96 -17.60 26.61
CA ARG A 3 11.20 -16.45 25.73
C ARG A 3 9.90 -16.16 24.97
N PRO A 4 9.44 -14.90 24.88
CA PRO A 4 8.24 -14.54 24.12
C PRO A 4 8.52 -14.50 22.61
N PRO A 5 7.49 -14.64 21.76
CA PRO A 5 7.62 -14.51 20.31
C PRO A 5 7.97 -13.06 19.92
N ARG A 6 8.90 -12.91 18.97
CA ARG A 6 9.27 -11.61 18.38
C ARG A 6 8.14 -11.13 17.47
N ARG A 7 7.39 -10.13 17.95
CA ARG A 7 6.52 -9.30 17.12
C ARG A 7 7.37 -8.32 16.31
N LEU A 8 7.12 -8.21 15.01
CA LEU A 8 7.50 -7.06 14.19
C LEU A 8 6.80 -5.80 14.74
N PRO A 9 7.37 -4.59 14.61
CA PRO A 9 7.09 -3.47 15.50
C PRO A 9 5.79 -2.74 15.13
N GLY A 10 4.65 -3.30 15.52
CA GLY A 10 3.40 -2.55 15.65
C GLY A 10 3.37 -1.85 17.02
N ILE A 11 3.76 -0.58 17.09
CA ILE A 11 3.65 0.24 18.29
C ILE A 11 2.26 0.88 18.32
N LEU A 12 1.33 0.22 18.99
CA LEU A 12 0.12 0.84 19.54
C LEU A 12 0.48 1.60 20.83
N GLY A 13 0.08 2.88 20.88
CA GLY A 13 0.33 3.74 22.05
C GLY A 13 -0.39 5.08 22.04
N SER A 14 -1.68 5.11 21.69
CA SER A 14 -2.52 6.31 21.76
C SER A 14 -2.89 6.68 23.20
N ARG A 15 -2.70 7.94 23.60
CA ARG A 15 -3.47 8.74 24.59
C ARG A 15 -3.15 10.22 24.29
N ALA A 16 -4.02 11.22 24.26
CA ALA A 16 -5.43 11.41 24.54
C ALA A 16 -5.80 12.78 23.88
N ALA A 17 -6.88 12.86 23.10
CA ALA A 17 -8.19 13.39 23.49
C ALA A 17 -8.38 14.92 23.36
N ARG A 18 -9.61 15.27 22.93
CA ARG A 18 -10.37 16.52 23.14
C ARG A 18 -10.08 17.67 22.15
N ARG A 19 -11.05 18.42 21.64
CA ARG A 19 -12.54 18.46 21.66
C ARG A 19 -12.91 19.79 20.96
N PHE A 20 -14.10 19.85 20.34
CA PHE A 20 -14.86 21.08 20.04
C PHE A 20 -14.25 22.04 19.01
N GLY A 21 -15.03 22.67 18.12
CA GLY A 21 -16.47 22.68 17.98
C GLY A 21 -16.88 23.58 16.81
N ASN A 22 -17.97 23.18 16.15
CA ASN A 22 -18.78 24.00 15.26
C ASN A 22 -19.11 25.34 15.89
N ARG A 23 -18.91 26.45 15.18
CA ARG A 23 -19.77 27.65 15.23
C ARG A 23 -19.75 28.38 13.88
N LEU A 24 -20.79 28.16 13.09
CA LEU A 24 -21.31 29.19 12.17
C LEU A 24 -22.00 30.28 13.00
N PRO A 25 -21.98 31.53 12.53
CA PRO A 25 -23.23 32.26 12.51
C PRO A 25 -23.53 32.90 11.16
N ALA A 26 -24.79 32.75 10.78
CA ALA A 26 -25.47 33.49 9.73
C ALA A 26 -25.67 34.96 10.16
N THR A 27 -25.51 35.88 9.21
CA THR A 27 -26.11 37.21 9.28
C THR A 27 -26.73 37.59 7.94
N ILE A 28 -27.97 38.04 8.05
CA ILE A 28 -28.88 38.54 7.02
C ILE A 28 -28.51 39.99 6.70
N GLY A 29 -28.60 40.39 5.42
CA GLY A 29 -28.50 41.79 5.02
C GLY A 29 -28.95 42.03 3.59
N ALA A 30 -30.25 42.27 3.40
CA ALA A 30 -30.81 42.75 2.14
C ALA A 30 -30.78 44.28 2.10
N CYS A 31 -30.31 44.88 1.00
CA CYS A 31 -30.81 46.14 0.46
C CYS A 31 -30.35 46.32 -0.99
N ALA A 32 -31.32 46.64 -1.85
CA ALA A 32 -31.19 46.87 -3.28
C ALA A 32 -30.54 48.23 -3.60
N LEU A 33 -29.89 48.35 -4.77
CA LEU A 33 -30.24 49.32 -5.84
C LEU A 33 -29.19 49.32 -6.95
N LEU A 34 -29.71 49.46 -8.17
CA LEU A 34 -29.06 49.48 -9.48
C LEU A 34 -28.06 50.63 -9.65
N LEU A 35 -26.88 50.36 -10.19
CA LEU A 35 -26.12 51.33 -10.99
C LEU A 35 -25.23 50.62 -12.02
N SER A 36 -25.55 50.85 -13.29
CA SER A 36 -24.82 50.41 -14.47
C SER A 36 -23.58 51.28 -14.67
N VAL A 37 -22.39 50.66 -14.69
CA VAL A 37 -21.20 51.27 -15.29
C VAL A 37 -20.55 50.23 -16.20
N ALA A 38 -20.39 50.63 -17.46
CA ALA A 38 -19.75 49.87 -18.52
C ALA A 38 -18.22 49.80 -18.32
N ALA A 39 -17.63 48.80 -18.97
CA ALA A 39 -16.22 48.70 -19.37
C ALA A 39 -15.20 48.28 -18.29
N CYS A 40 -14.87 46.98 -18.28
CA CYS A 40 -13.57 46.55 -18.77
C CYS A 40 -13.64 45.07 -19.20
N ALA A 41 -13.24 44.83 -20.44
CA ALA A 41 -13.11 43.51 -21.02
C ALA A 41 -11.98 42.75 -20.30
N ALA A 42 -12.36 41.86 -19.39
CA ALA A 42 -11.56 40.72 -18.99
C ALA A 42 -12.52 39.55 -19.01
N GLY A 43 -12.70 38.96 -20.20
CA GLY A 43 -13.47 37.73 -20.32
C GLY A 43 -12.85 36.67 -19.40
N PRO A 44 -13.65 35.86 -18.69
CA PRO A 44 -13.11 34.60 -18.19
C PRO A 44 -12.64 33.86 -19.44
N GLY A 45 -11.33 33.77 -19.63
CA GLY A 45 -10.77 32.85 -20.60
C GLY A 45 -11.44 31.50 -20.36
N PRO A 46 -11.73 30.73 -21.42
CA PRO A 46 -12.18 29.36 -21.23
C PRO A 46 -11.22 28.72 -20.24
N VAL A 47 -11.74 28.36 -19.06
CA VAL A 47 -11.02 27.51 -18.12
C VAL A 47 -10.79 26.26 -18.93
N GLU A 48 -9.56 26.12 -19.46
CA GLU A 48 -9.12 24.88 -20.06
C GLU A 48 -9.48 23.81 -19.03
N PRO A 49 -10.30 22.80 -19.37
CA PRO A 49 -10.56 21.72 -18.46
C PRO A 49 -9.18 21.21 -18.07
N THR A 50 -8.79 21.41 -16.81
CA THR A 50 -7.62 20.78 -16.24
C THR A 50 -7.84 19.32 -16.58
N ARG A 51 -7.05 18.78 -17.53
CA ARG A 51 -7.00 17.36 -17.73
C ARG A 51 -6.54 16.84 -16.39
N THR A 52 -7.49 16.38 -15.58
CA THR A 52 -7.23 15.32 -14.63
C THR A 52 -6.76 14.21 -15.54
N THR A 53 -5.46 14.10 -15.76
CA THR A 53 -4.89 12.91 -16.38
C THR A 53 -5.27 11.81 -15.42
N ALA A 54 -6.33 11.09 -15.77
CA ALA A 54 -6.76 9.93 -15.01
C ALA A 54 -5.52 9.04 -14.90
N TYR A 55 -5.25 8.55 -13.69
CA TYR A 55 -4.16 7.64 -13.44
C TYR A 55 -4.18 6.51 -14.47
N GLU A 56 -3.05 6.32 -15.15
CA GLU A 56 -2.84 5.22 -16.08
C GLU A 56 -2.00 4.16 -15.38
N ARG A 57 -2.55 2.95 -15.26
CA ARG A 57 -1.89 1.86 -14.56
C ARG A 57 -0.63 1.41 -15.32
N PRO A 58 0.57 1.46 -14.71
CA PRO A 58 1.79 0.96 -15.34
C PRO A 58 1.74 -0.55 -15.60
N ALA A 59 2.35 -0.99 -16.70
CA ALA A 59 2.39 -2.40 -17.10
C ALA A 59 3.03 -3.32 -16.05
N TRP A 60 4.03 -2.82 -15.30
CA TRP A 60 4.72 -3.61 -14.27
C TRP A 60 3.74 -4.11 -13.19
N MET A 61 2.63 -3.42 -12.93
CA MET A 61 1.65 -3.84 -11.94
C MET A 61 0.94 -5.14 -12.31
N ASP A 62 0.70 -5.39 -13.61
CA ASP A 62 0.11 -6.65 -14.06
C ASP A 62 1.15 -7.77 -14.05
N GLU A 63 2.39 -7.46 -14.42
CA GLU A 63 3.52 -8.38 -14.31
C GLU A 63 3.77 -8.79 -12.86
N GLN A 64 3.66 -7.85 -11.93
CA GLN A 64 3.80 -8.08 -10.49
C GLN A 64 2.76 -9.08 -9.97
N LEU A 65 1.47 -8.85 -10.27
CA LEU A 65 0.41 -9.79 -9.89
C LEU A 65 0.64 -11.19 -10.48
N ALA A 66 1.09 -11.28 -11.72
CA ALA A 66 1.40 -12.55 -12.37
C ALA A 66 2.57 -13.28 -11.71
N GLU A 67 3.62 -12.57 -11.30
CA GLU A 67 4.77 -13.15 -10.61
C GLU A 67 4.45 -13.55 -9.17
N ASP A 68 3.66 -12.76 -8.45
CA ASP A 68 3.20 -13.13 -7.11
C ASP A 68 2.40 -14.43 -7.16
N ALA A 69 1.47 -14.55 -8.11
CA ALA A 69 0.72 -15.78 -8.33
C ALA A 69 1.64 -16.97 -8.68
N ARG A 70 2.71 -16.76 -9.46
CA ARG A 70 3.70 -17.80 -9.78
C ARG A 70 4.50 -18.20 -8.54
N LEU A 71 4.88 -17.25 -7.70
CA LEU A 71 5.62 -17.51 -6.46
C LEU A 71 4.77 -18.31 -5.47
N VAL A 72 3.54 -17.88 -5.21
CA VAL A 72 2.57 -18.57 -4.35
C VAL A 72 2.33 -20.00 -4.84
N ALA A 73 2.18 -20.20 -6.14
CA ALA A 73 2.00 -21.54 -6.71
C ALA A 73 3.24 -22.44 -6.52
N ARG A 74 4.46 -21.89 -6.62
CA ARG A 74 5.71 -22.64 -6.36
C ARG A 74 5.86 -22.97 -4.87
N GLN A 75 5.56 -22.03 -3.98
CA GLN A 75 5.59 -22.26 -2.54
C GLN A 75 4.57 -23.32 -2.12
N SER A 76 3.33 -23.21 -2.61
CA SER A 76 2.26 -24.18 -2.36
C SER A 76 2.68 -25.60 -2.76
N ARG A 77 3.23 -25.77 -3.98
CA ARG A 77 3.75 -27.08 -4.43
C ARG A 77 4.83 -27.61 -3.51
N CYS A 78 5.82 -26.79 -3.14
CA CYS A 78 6.89 -27.20 -2.25
C CYS A 78 6.39 -27.63 -0.86
N LEU A 79 5.41 -26.90 -0.29
CA LEU A 79 4.79 -27.27 0.99
C LEU A 79 3.99 -28.57 0.88
N THR A 80 3.22 -28.74 -0.19
CA THR A 80 2.47 -29.98 -0.45
C THR A 80 3.39 -31.18 -0.63
N ASP A 81 4.48 -31.05 -1.40
CA ASP A 81 5.48 -32.12 -1.60
C ASP A 81 6.16 -32.54 -0.28
N ARG A 82 6.20 -31.63 0.70
CA ARG A 82 6.69 -31.88 2.07
C ARG A 82 5.62 -32.43 3.02
N GLY A 83 4.38 -32.57 2.58
CA GLY A 83 3.26 -33.03 3.42
C GLY A 83 2.85 -32.02 4.50
N VAL A 84 3.13 -30.73 4.29
CA VAL A 84 2.71 -29.66 5.22
C VAL A 84 1.27 -29.27 4.92
N GLU A 85 0.41 -29.23 5.94
CA GLU A 85 -0.96 -28.75 5.83
C GLU A 85 -1.02 -27.23 6.01
N PHE A 86 -1.66 -26.53 5.08
CA PHE A 86 -1.80 -25.08 5.09
C PHE A 86 -3.09 -24.62 4.40
N GLN A 87 -3.43 -23.35 4.62
CA GLN A 87 -4.43 -22.59 3.88
C GLN A 87 -3.76 -21.39 3.21
N THR A 88 -4.37 -20.89 2.14
CA THR A 88 -3.96 -19.66 1.47
C THR A 88 -5.09 -18.65 1.46
N ASP A 89 -4.79 -17.37 1.63
CA ASP A 89 -5.76 -16.30 1.38
C ASP A 89 -5.70 -15.78 -0.07
N GLU A 90 -6.55 -14.81 -0.40
CA GLU A 90 -6.62 -14.20 -1.74
C GLU A 90 -5.43 -13.26 -2.04
N LEU A 91 -4.63 -12.90 -1.03
CA LEU A 91 -3.40 -12.11 -1.18
C LEU A 91 -2.15 -12.99 -1.31
N GLY A 92 -2.30 -14.32 -1.24
CA GLY A 92 -1.19 -15.27 -1.28
C GLY A 92 -0.50 -15.50 0.06
N GLY A 93 -1.09 -15.05 1.17
CA GLY A 93 -0.67 -15.37 2.54
C GLY A 93 -0.89 -16.84 2.86
N PHE A 94 0.01 -17.43 3.65
CA PHE A 94 -0.05 -18.83 4.07
C PHE A 94 -0.38 -18.92 5.57
N TYR A 95 -1.30 -19.81 5.93
CA TYR A 95 -1.75 -20.00 7.31
C TYR A 95 -1.79 -21.48 7.67
N ALA A 96 -1.43 -21.81 8.91
CA ALA A 96 -1.51 -23.18 9.38
C ALA A 96 -2.98 -23.57 9.64
N VAL A 97 -3.38 -24.76 9.19
CA VAL A 97 -4.74 -25.29 9.46
C VAL A 97 -4.95 -25.47 10.96
N ASP A 98 -3.92 -25.95 11.66
CA ASP A 98 -3.83 -25.97 13.12
C ASP A 98 -2.89 -24.83 13.58
N PRO A 99 -3.37 -23.85 14.38
CA PRO A 99 -2.51 -22.81 14.94
C PRO A 99 -1.31 -23.33 15.73
N ALA A 100 -1.37 -24.55 16.30
CA ALA A 100 -0.23 -25.18 16.96
C ALA A 100 0.94 -25.50 16.00
N LEU A 101 0.67 -25.57 14.69
CA LEU A 101 1.65 -25.82 13.64
C LEU A 101 2.18 -24.55 12.98
N ALA A 102 1.78 -23.35 13.43
CA ALA A 102 2.19 -22.08 12.81
C ALA A 102 3.72 -21.96 12.63
N THR A 103 4.50 -22.26 13.67
CA THR A 103 5.97 -22.24 13.58
C THR A 103 6.50 -23.26 12.56
N ALA A 104 5.90 -24.45 12.49
CA ALA A 104 6.34 -25.49 11.55
C ALA A 104 6.02 -25.10 10.09
N LEU A 105 4.89 -24.43 9.85
CA LEU A 105 4.58 -23.85 8.55
C LEU A 105 5.57 -22.73 8.18
N ASP A 106 5.86 -21.81 9.11
CA ASP A 106 6.81 -20.72 8.87
C ASP A 106 8.19 -21.25 8.47
N ASP A 107 8.71 -22.23 9.21
CA ASP A 107 10.00 -22.87 8.91
C ASP A 107 9.98 -23.56 7.53
N ALA A 108 8.90 -24.29 7.22
CA ALA A 108 8.76 -24.96 5.93
C ALA A 108 8.64 -23.97 4.76
N LEU A 109 7.90 -22.87 4.95
CA LEU A 109 7.74 -21.82 3.95
C LEU A 109 9.07 -21.09 3.71
N ASP A 110 9.84 -20.85 4.77
CA ASP A 110 11.18 -20.26 4.70
C ASP A 110 12.15 -21.13 3.90
N GLU A 111 12.14 -22.45 4.15
CA GLU A 111 12.90 -23.43 3.37
C GLU A 111 12.48 -23.48 1.90
N CYS A 112 11.17 -23.53 1.64
CA CYS A 112 10.64 -23.52 0.29
C CYS A 112 11.03 -22.25 -0.46
N THR A 113 10.92 -21.10 0.20
CA THR A 113 11.28 -19.79 -0.39
C THR A 113 12.78 -19.72 -0.67
N ARG A 114 13.63 -20.21 0.24
CA ARG A 114 15.07 -20.34 0.01
C ARG A 114 15.39 -21.22 -1.19
N SER A 115 14.72 -22.36 -1.33
CA SER A 115 14.93 -23.27 -2.46
C SER A 115 14.49 -22.66 -3.79
N ILE A 116 13.42 -21.86 -3.79
CA ILE A 116 12.87 -21.21 -4.98
C ILE A 116 13.77 -20.05 -5.44
N LEU A 117 14.20 -19.20 -4.51
CA LEU A 117 14.93 -17.96 -4.81
C LEU A 117 16.45 -18.15 -4.90
N GLY A 118 16.99 -19.22 -4.31
CA GLY A 118 18.42 -19.52 -4.33
C GLY A 118 19.25 -18.37 -3.77
N ALA A 119 20.21 -17.87 -4.56
CA ALA A 119 21.10 -16.78 -4.15
C ALA A 119 20.38 -15.44 -3.90
N ALA A 120 19.19 -15.23 -4.46
CA ALA A 120 18.41 -14.01 -4.24
C ALA A 120 17.70 -14.00 -2.87
N TYR A 121 17.59 -15.16 -2.22
CA TYR A 121 16.93 -15.27 -0.93
C TYR A 121 17.65 -14.43 0.14
N ARG A 122 16.96 -13.39 0.66
CA ARG A 122 17.49 -12.42 1.64
C ARG A 122 18.77 -11.70 1.18
N ALA A 123 19.06 -11.69 -0.12
CA ALA A 123 20.14 -10.85 -0.64
C ALA A 123 19.77 -9.37 -0.42
N PRO A 124 20.72 -8.52 -0.01
CA PRO A 124 20.50 -7.08 -0.01
C PRO A 124 20.13 -6.61 -1.42
N LEU A 125 19.27 -5.60 -1.49
CA LEU A 125 18.93 -4.99 -2.77
C LEU A 125 20.12 -4.23 -3.31
N THR A 126 20.33 -4.36 -4.62
CA THR A 126 21.28 -3.49 -5.30
C THR A 126 20.77 -2.05 -5.30
N THR A 127 21.67 -1.08 -5.42
CA THR A 127 21.29 0.33 -5.58
C THR A 127 20.32 0.54 -6.74
N SER A 128 20.54 -0.13 -7.89
CA SER A 128 19.63 -0.08 -9.04
C SER A 128 18.23 -0.57 -8.71
N GLN A 129 18.12 -1.67 -7.97
CA GLN A 129 16.84 -2.21 -7.52
C GLN A 129 16.14 -1.27 -6.53
N LEU A 130 16.89 -0.57 -5.68
CA LEU A 130 16.33 0.42 -4.75
C LEU A 130 15.76 1.63 -5.49
N HIS A 131 16.47 2.14 -6.50
CA HIS A 131 15.96 3.19 -7.39
C HIS A 131 14.67 2.73 -8.10
N GLY A 132 14.69 1.54 -8.71
CA GLY A 132 13.51 0.99 -9.37
C GLY A 132 12.34 0.75 -8.42
N LEU A 133 12.60 0.30 -7.19
CA LEU A 133 11.57 0.08 -6.18
C LEU A 133 10.98 1.40 -5.70
N TYR A 134 11.80 2.45 -5.56
CA TYR A 134 11.33 3.79 -5.20
C TYR A 134 10.34 4.32 -6.25
N GLU A 135 10.68 4.26 -7.54
CA GLU A 135 9.77 4.65 -8.63
C GLU A 135 8.45 3.87 -8.59
N ARG A 136 8.50 2.55 -8.37
CA ARG A 136 7.27 1.74 -8.23
C ARG A 136 6.44 2.11 -7.00
N GLN A 137 7.08 2.53 -5.92
CA GLN A 137 6.35 3.03 -4.75
C GLN A 137 5.64 4.35 -5.06
N LEU A 138 6.22 5.22 -5.90
CA LEU A 138 5.55 6.43 -6.40
C LEU A 138 4.34 6.08 -7.27
N ASP A 139 4.50 5.17 -8.23
CA ASP A 139 3.40 4.68 -9.07
C ASP A 139 2.26 4.07 -8.23
N THR A 140 2.62 3.30 -7.20
CA THR A 140 1.66 2.70 -6.26
C THR A 140 0.93 3.78 -5.47
N ARG A 141 1.65 4.81 -5.00
CA ARG A 141 1.05 5.96 -4.32
C ARG A 141 0.06 6.69 -5.22
N GLU A 142 0.41 6.96 -6.49
CA GLU A 142 -0.50 7.60 -7.43
C GLU A 142 -1.78 6.78 -7.63
N CYS A 143 -1.65 5.45 -7.76
CA CYS A 143 -2.78 4.55 -7.82
C CYS A 143 -3.67 4.66 -6.58
N LEU A 144 -3.08 4.59 -5.39
CA LEU A 144 -3.82 4.68 -4.12
C LEU A 144 -4.51 6.03 -3.94
N LEU A 145 -3.87 7.14 -4.31
CA LEU A 145 -4.48 8.46 -4.34
C LEU A 145 -5.69 8.51 -5.29
N ALA A 146 -5.57 7.91 -6.48
CA ALA A 146 -6.67 7.79 -7.44
C ALA A 146 -7.82 6.90 -6.94
N GLN A 147 -7.53 5.93 -6.06
CA GLN A 147 -8.53 5.14 -5.34
C GLN A 147 -9.19 5.90 -4.18
N GLY A 148 -8.75 7.12 -3.87
CA GLY A 148 -9.30 7.98 -2.82
C GLY A 148 -8.63 7.85 -1.46
N TYR A 149 -7.49 7.15 -1.37
CA TYR A 149 -6.72 7.07 -0.13
C TYR A 149 -5.84 8.30 0.06
N SER A 150 -5.65 8.70 1.31
CA SER A 150 -4.67 9.73 1.66
C SER A 150 -3.35 9.06 2.00
N ILE A 151 -2.39 9.10 1.08
CA ILE A 151 -1.05 8.55 1.28
C ILE A 151 -0.06 9.69 1.55
N PRO A 152 0.76 9.62 2.62
CA PRO A 152 1.73 10.67 2.93
C PRO A 152 2.70 10.91 1.76
N GLU A 153 3.31 12.09 1.74
CA GLU A 153 4.41 12.36 0.81
C GLU A 153 5.57 11.38 1.08
N PRO A 154 6.28 10.94 0.02
CA PRO A 154 7.43 10.07 0.17
C PRO A 154 8.60 10.80 0.85
N VAL A 155 9.50 10.02 1.44
CA VAL A 155 10.85 10.48 1.80
C VAL A 155 11.66 10.78 0.53
N SER A 156 12.85 11.38 0.66
CA SER A 156 13.72 11.53 -0.50
C SER A 156 14.19 10.16 -1.03
N GLU A 157 14.46 10.07 -2.33
CA GLU A 157 15.02 8.85 -2.93
C GLU A 157 16.35 8.44 -2.27
N SER A 158 17.20 9.42 -1.91
CA SER A 158 18.44 9.14 -1.18
C SER A 158 18.18 8.50 0.18
N ASP A 159 17.22 9.02 0.96
CA ASP A 159 16.87 8.44 2.26
C ASP A 159 16.29 7.03 2.09
N PHE A 160 15.51 6.81 1.04
CA PHE A 160 14.97 5.50 0.70
C PHE A 160 16.09 4.50 0.35
N VAL A 161 17.04 4.87 -0.51
CA VAL A 161 18.17 4.01 -0.89
C VAL A 161 19.09 3.74 0.31
N GLU A 162 19.42 4.77 1.10
CA GLU A 162 20.26 4.65 2.29
C GLU A 162 19.64 3.74 3.35
N SER A 163 18.31 3.79 3.50
CA SER A 163 17.57 2.90 4.40
C SER A 163 17.30 1.50 3.85
N GLN A 164 17.81 1.17 2.65
CA GLN A 164 17.51 -0.10 1.96
C GLN A 164 16.01 -0.31 1.72
N GLY A 165 15.29 0.77 1.41
CA GLY A 165 13.85 0.78 1.15
C GLY A 165 12.96 0.76 2.39
N MET A 166 13.54 0.88 3.59
CA MET A 166 12.80 0.78 4.85
C MET A 166 12.20 2.11 5.33
N ALA A 167 12.67 3.26 4.81
CA ALA A 167 12.24 4.57 5.30
C ALA A 167 10.79 4.92 4.96
N TRP A 168 10.20 4.29 3.93
CA TRP A 168 8.85 4.62 3.48
C TRP A 168 8.22 3.51 2.62
N SER A 169 6.91 3.34 2.71
CA SER A 169 6.13 2.45 1.85
C SER A 169 4.73 3.03 1.61
N ALA A 170 4.34 3.19 0.34
CA ALA A 170 3.00 3.65 -0.02
C ALA A 170 1.92 2.68 0.47
N TYR A 171 2.22 1.38 0.33
CA TYR A 171 1.29 0.32 0.69
C TYR A 171 1.16 0.13 2.20
N GLU A 172 2.24 0.32 2.97
CA GLU A 172 2.17 0.30 4.44
C GLU A 172 1.24 1.40 4.96
N ALA A 173 1.38 2.63 4.44
CA ALA A 173 0.48 3.73 4.80
C ALA A 173 -0.99 3.43 4.46
N PHE A 174 -1.24 2.73 3.35
CA PHE A 174 -2.57 2.25 3.00
C PHE A 174 -3.10 1.21 4.00
N VAL A 175 -2.30 0.20 4.35
CA VAL A 175 -2.67 -0.84 5.33
C VAL A 175 -2.95 -0.22 6.70
N GLU A 176 -2.17 0.77 7.12
CA GLU A 176 -2.44 1.52 8.36
C GLU A 176 -3.81 2.23 8.32
N ALA A 177 -4.19 2.81 7.17
CA ALA A 177 -5.49 3.45 7.01
C ALA A 177 -6.65 2.44 7.14
N LEU A 178 -6.47 1.21 6.68
CA LEU A 178 -7.45 0.12 6.82
C LEU A 178 -7.64 -0.32 8.27
N GLY A 179 -6.66 -0.14 9.15
CA GLY A 179 -6.73 -0.53 10.57
C GLY A 179 -7.86 0.15 11.37
N THR A 180 -8.54 1.13 10.77
CA THR A 180 -9.72 1.79 11.34
C THR A 180 -11.04 1.05 11.04
N LEU A 181 -11.00 0.06 10.14
CA LEU A 181 -12.16 -0.74 9.72
C LEU A 181 -12.25 -2.04 10.52
N PRO A 182 -13.44 -2.67 10.59
CA PRO A 182 -13.58 -4.07 11.00
C PRO A 182 -12.72 -4.99 10.14
N VAL A 183 -12.18 -6.06 10.74
CA VAL A 183 -11.18 -6.95 10.11
C VAL A 183 -11.66 -7.48 8.76
N GLU A 184 -12.87 -8.01 8.68
CA GLU A 184 -13.40 -8.62 7.46
C GLU A 184 -13.56 -7.58 6.34
N ARG A 185 -13.88 -6.33 6.71
CA ARG A 185 -13.97 -5.21 5.76
C ARG A 185 -12.59 -4.75 5.32
N ALA A 186 -11.63 -4.70 6.24
CA ALA A 186 -10.25 -4.34 5.93
C ALA A 186 -9.63 -5.36 4.96
N GLU A 187 -9.81 -6.66 5.20
CA GLU A 187 -9.33 -7.73 4.33
C GLU A 187 -9.93 -7.64 2.92
N ALA A 188 -11.26 -7.54 2.81
CA ALA A 188 -11.92 -7.42 1.52
C ALA A 188 -11.48 -6.17 0.75
N GLU A 189 -11.26 -5.05 1.45
CA GLU A 189 -10.78 -3.83 0.82
C GLU A 189 -9.31 -3.94 0.40
N GLN A 190 -8.48 -4.60 1.20
CA GLN A 190 -7.09 -4.88 0.86
C GLN A 190 -6.98 -5.76 -0.38
N VAL A 191 -7.79 -6.80 -0.51
CA VAL A 191 -7.86 -7.63 -1.73
C VAL A 191 -8.25 -6.78 -2.94
N ARG A 192 -9.32 -5.99 -2.81
CA ARG A 192 -9.80 -5.13 -3.90
C ARG A 192 -8.73 -4.15 -4.35
N ILE A 193 -8.03 -3.53 -3.40
CA ILE A 193 -6.98 -2.56 -3.69
C ILE A 193 -5.73 -3.22 -4.22
N ASN A 194 -5.28 -4.36 -3.68
CA ASN A 194 -4.12 -5.06 -4.21
C ASN A 194 -4.32 -5.48 -5.68
N ALA A 195 -5.55 -5.83 -6.07
CA ALA A 195 -5.87 -6.12 -7.47
C ALA A 195 -5.77 -4.90 -8.39
N ALA A 196 -5.96 -3.68 -7.86
CA ALA A 196 -5.90 -2.43 -8.63
C ALA A 196 -4.52 -1.75 -8.56
N CYS A 197 -3.94 -1.71 -7.37
CA CYS A 197 -2.71 -1.06 -6.94
C CYS A 197 -1.86 -2.08 -6.16
N PRO A 198 -1.26 -3.07 -6.85
CA PRO A 198 -0.49 -4.13 -6.19
C PRO A 198 0.70 -3.59 -5.43
N GLN A 199 1.10 -4.32 -4.38
CA GLN A 199 2.34 -4.06 -3.67
C GLN A 199 3.54 -4.05 -4.64
N PRO A 200 4.40 -3.03 -4.60
CA PRO A 200 5.54 -2.97 -5.51
C PRO A 200 6.58 -4.01 -5.12
N GLY A 201 6.88 -4.92 -6.05
CA GLY A 201 7.94 -5.91 -5.91
C GLY A 201 9.13 -5.63 -6.82
N LEU A 202 10.09 -6.56 -6.81
CA LEU A 202 11.38 -6.44 -7.52
C LEU A 202 11.38 -7.05 -8.93
N VAL A 203 10.24 -7.55 -9.39
CA VAL A 203 10.11 -8.25 -10.67
C VAL A 203 10.52 -7.32 -11.81
N GLY A 204 11.54 -7.66 -12.59
CA GLY A 204 11.98 -6.83 -13.72
C GLY A 204 12.82 -5.61 -13.34
N LEU A 205 13.35 -5.56 -12.11
CA LEU A 205 14.33 -4.56 -11.63
C LEU A 205 15.74 -5.13 -11.48
#